data_AF-A0A210WBB4-F1
#
_entry.id   AF-A0A210WBB4-F1
#
_cell.length_a   1.000
_cell.length_b   1.000
_cell.length_c   1.000
_cell.angle_alpha   90.00
_cell.angle_beta   90.00
_cell.angle_gamma   90.00
#
_symmetry.space_group_name_H-M   'P 1'
#
loop_
_entity.id
_entity.type
_entity.pdbx_description
1 polymer ?
#
loop_
_entity_poly.entity_id
_entity_poly.type
_entity_poly.pdbx_seq_one_letter_code
_entity_poly.pdbx_strand_id
1 'polypeptide(L)'
;MIHFIQIDGAGCILRSGSAPCRHLKDLPGANGSFRRVPHPVPDPNAFYWDGGLVAVPAAPSAFHRFDLASRGWVIDLGQAWSAVRAERDRRLAACDWVTLRAQETGEPVPAPWLAYRQALRDISDQPDPLTIVWPTPPA
;
A
#
# COMPACT_ATOMS: atom_id res chain seq x y z
N MET A 1 -3.92 -25.65 28.88
CA MET A 1 -3.41 -25.03 27.64
C MET A 1 -3.81 -23.57 27.67
N ILE A 2 -2.91 -22.68 27.25
CA ILE A 2 -3.18 -21.25 27.07
C ILE A 2 -2.92 -20.86 25.63
N HIS A 3 -3.61 -19.81 25.18
CA HIS A 3 -3.28 -19.09 23.95
C HIS A 3 -2.61 -17.78 24.30
N PHE A 4 -1.60 -17.40 23.54
CA PHE A 4 -0.83 -16.20 23.80
C PHE A 4 -0.47 -15.48 22.50
N ILE A 5 -0.19 -14.20 22.67
CA ILE A 5 0.44 -13.36 21.66
C ILE A 5 1.65 -12.69 22.29
N GLN A 6 2.64 -12.36 21.47
CA GLN A 6 3.67 -11.39 21.80
C GLN A 6 3.40 -10.14 20.98
N ILE A 7 3.45 -8.98 21.63
CA ILE A 7 3.23 -7.68 21.00
C ILE A 7 4.46 -6.79 21.11
N ASP A 8 4.62 -5.84 20.21
CA ASP A 8 5.60 -4.77 20.38
C ASP A 8 5.04 -3.61 21.24
N GLY A 9 5.78 -2.51 21.34
CA GLY A 9 5.35 -1.32 22.07
C GLY A 9 4.16 -0.58 21.44
N ALA A 10 3.83 -0.85 20.18
CA ALA A 10 2.70 -0.28 19.46
C ALA A 10 1.46 -1.19 19.47
N GLY A 11 1.59 -2.43 19.95
CA GLY A 11 0.51 -3.42 19.98
C GLY A 11 0.45 -4.33 18.76
N CYS A 12 1.45 -4.27 17.87
CA CYS A 12 1.58 -5.18 16.73
C CYS A 12 1.78 -6.60 17.22
N ILE A 13 1.05 -7.58 16.69
CA ILE A 13 1.28 -8.98 17.02
C ILE A 13 2.54 -9.45 16.30
N LEU A 14 3.60 -9.71 17.06
CA LEU A 14 4.87 -10.25 16.56
C LEU A 14 4.80 -11.77 16.36
N ARG A 15 4.04 -12.45 17.22
CA ARG A 15 3.75 -13.89 17.13
C ARG A 15 2.51 -14.23 17.93
N SER A 16 1.86 -15.31 17.56
CA SER A 16 0.78 -15.95 18.30
C SER A 16 1.06 -17.45 18.47
N GLY A 17 0.46 -18.07 19.48
CA GLY A 17 0.69 -19.49 19.72
C GLY A 17 -0.19 -20.08 20.82
N SER A 18 -0.07 -21.40 20.97
CA SER A 18 -0.72 -22.17 22.03
C SER A 18 0.32 -22.98 22.78
N ALA A 19 0.21 -23.08 24.10
CA ALA A 19 1.16 -23.83 24.92
C ALA A 19 0.46 -24.65 26.00
N PRO A 20 1.00 -25.84 26.34
CA PRO A 20 0.41 -26.73 27.34
C PRO A 20 0.63 -26.26 28.79
N CYS A 21 1.05 -25.03 29.04
CA CYS A 21 1.19 -24.46 30.38
C CYS A 21 -0.13 -23.87 30.93
N ARG A 22 -0.13 -23.52 32.23
CA ARG A 22 -1.30 -22.97 32.94
C ARG A 22 -1.28 -21.45 33.00
N HIS A 23 -0.10 -20.84 33.17
CA HIS A 23 0.07 -19.40 33.26
C HIS A 23 1.03 -18.88 32.20
N LEU A 24 0.84 -17.62 31.80
CA LEU A 24 1.68 -16.97 30.80
C LEU A 24 3.15 -16.88 31.23
N LYS A 25 3.41 -16.68 32.53
CA LYS A 25 4.76 -16.65 33.11
C LYS A 25 5.53 -17.97 33.00
N ASP A 26 4.81 -19.08 32.76
CA ASP A 26 5.41 -20.41 32.63
C ASP A 26 5.97 -20.65 31.21
N LEU A 27 5.73 -19.73 30.27
CA LEU A 27 6.29 -19.79 28.92
C LEU A 27 7.78 -19.43 28.93
N PRO A 28 8.64 -20.21 28.24
CA PRO A 28 10.05 -19.86 28.07
C PRO A 28 10.21 -18.48 27.41
N GLY A 29 10.96 -17.59 28.05
CA GLY A 29 11.21 -16.24 27.55
C GLY A 29 10.02 -15.28 27.67
N ALA A 30 8.97 -15.64 28.43
CA ALA A 30 7.87 -14.73 28.72
C ALA A 30 8.35 -13.47 29.43
N ASN A 31 7.92 -12.33 28.91
CA ASN A 31 8.20 -11.02 29.48
C ASN A 31 6.96 -10.12 29.37
N GLY A 32 7.09 -8.83 29.71
CA GLY A 32 5.98 -7.87 29.68
C GLY A 32 5.37 -7.61 28.29
N SER A 33 5.95 -8.15 27.22
CA SER A 33 5.41 -8.07 25.85
C SER A 33 4.40 -9.18 25.51
N PHE A 34 4.22 -10.17 26.38
CA PHE A 34 3.27 -11.25 26.15
C PHE A 34 1.88 -10.92 26.71
N ARG A 35 0.84 -11.37 26.03
CA ARG A 35 -0.55 -11.30 26.50
C ARG A 35 -1.20 -12.67 26.36
N ARG A 36 -2.00 -13.05 27.34
CA ARG A 36 -2.87 -14.23 27.25
C ARG A 36 -4.14 -13.81 26.51
N VAL A 37 -4.53 -14.59 25.52
CA VAL A 37 -5.78 -14.40 24.77
C VAL A 37 -6.72 -15.58 25.03
N PRO A 38 -8.04 -15.37 24.98
CA PRO A 38 -9.02 -16.43 25.27
C PRO A 38 -9.05 -17.50 24.16
N HIS A 39 -8.70 -17.14 22.93
CA HIS A 39 -8.70 -17.99 21.75
C HIS A 39 -7.46 -17.74 20.90
N PRO A 40 -7.04 -18.68 20.02
CA PRO A 40 -6.00 -18.42 19.02
C PRO A 40 -6.36 -17.18 18.19
N VAL A 41 -5.35 -16.40 17.79
CA VAL A 41 -5.57 -15.24 16.92
C VAL A 41 -6.08 -15.74 15.57
N PRO A 42 -7.33 -15.41 15.19
CA PRO A 42 -7.94 -15.95 13.98
C PRO A 42 -7.57 -15.17 12.72
N ASP A 43 -7.20 -13.90 12.87
CA ASP A 43 -6.90 -12.97 11.79
C ASP A 43 -5.42 -12.56 11.85
N PRO A 44 -4.59 -12.84 10.82
CA PRO A 44 -3.21 -12.38 10.76
C PRO A 44 -3.08 -10.85 10.77
N ASN A 45 -4.14 -10.10 10.48
CA ASN A 45 -4.20 -8.64 10.52
C ASN A 45 -4.77 -8.10 11.84
N ALA A 46 -5.04 -8.93 12.86
CA ALA A 46 -5.46 -8.41 14.16
C ALA A 46 -4.30 -7.74 14.92
N PHE A 47 -4.61 -6.70 15.68
CA PHE A 47 -3.69 -6.10 16.65
C PHE A 47 -4.28 -6.17 18.06
N TYR A 48 -3.43 -6.12 19.09
CA TYR A 48 -3.90 -6.15 20.47
C TYR A 48 -4.04 -4.75 21.03
N TRP A 49 -5.23 -4.42 21.50
CA TRP A 49 -5.53 -3.12 22.07
C TRP A 49 -6.53 -3.24 23.22
N ASP A 50 -6.28 -2.45 24.28
CA ASP A 50 -7.14 -2.30 25.46
C ASP A 50 -7.71 -3.60 26.04
N GLY A 51 -6.86 -4.64 26.14
CA GLY A 51 -7.25 -5.92 26.72
C GLY A 51 -7.88 -6.92 25.74
N GLY A 52 -7.98 -6.58 24.45
CA GLY A 52 -8.61 -7.42 23.43
C GLY A 52 -7.89 -7.43 22.08
N LEU A 53 -8.35 -8.32 21.20
CA LEU A 53 -7.96 -8.33 19.79
C LEU A 53 -8.92 -7.42 19.01
N VAL A 54 -8.36 -6.53 18.21
CA VAL A 54 -9.12 -5.65 17.32
C VAL A 54 -8.68 -5.92 15.88
N ALA A 55 -9.65 -6.11 15.00
CA ALA A 55 -9.39 -6.26 13.58
C ALA A 55 -8.94 -4.91 13.01
N VAL A 56 -7.89 -4.92 12.18
CA VAL A 56 -7.61 -3.75 11.33
C VAL A 56 -8.83 -3.57 10.41
N PRO A 57 -9.40 -2.35 10.32
CA PRO A 57 -10.51 -2.08 9.41
C PRO A 57 -10.14 -2.42 7.96
N ALA A 58 -11.10 -2.38 7.03
CA ALA A 58 -10.73 -2.47 5.62
C ALA A 58 -9.94 -1.23 5.18
N ALA A 59 -8.90 -1.43 4.37
CA ALA A 59 -8.15 -0.32 3.78
C ALA A 59 -9.05 0.47 2.82
N PRO A 60 -9.06 1.82 2.87
CA PRO A 60 -9.84 2.64 1.95
C PRO A 60 -9.42 2.45 0.48
N SER A 61 -8.13 2.17 0.25
CA SER A 61 -7.60 1.82 -1.06
C SER A 61 -6.29 1.03 -0.93
N ALA A 62 -5.81 0.49 -2.05
CA ALA A 62 -4.52 -0.20 -2.12
C ALA A 62 -3.30 0.68 -1.79
N PHE A 63 -3.47 2.01 -1.74
CA PHE A 63 -2.41 2.97 -1.41
C PHE A 63 -2.45 3.43 0.04
N HIS A 64 -3.23 2.77 0.89
CA HIS A 64 -3.26 3.06 2.32
C HIS A 64 -2.55 1.95 3.09
N ARG A 65 -1.70 2.36 4.03
CA ARG A 65 -1.14 1.48 5.05
C ARG A 65 -1.72 1.86 6.40
N PHE A 66 -1.98 0.85 7.23
CA PHE A 66 -2.46 1.11 8.58
C PHE A 66 -1.29 1.57 9.43
N ASP A 67 -1.35 2.78 9.96
CA ASP A 67 -0.39 3.28 10.93
C ASP A 67 -0.91 2.99 12.34
N LEU A 68 -0.21 2.09 13.03
CA LEU A 68 -0.56 1.66 14.38
C LEU A 68 -0.33 2.75 15.42
N ALA A 69 0.57 3.70 15.15
CA ALA A 69 0.82 4.83 16.05
C ALA A 69 -0.34 5.83 16.05
N SER A 70 -0.77 6.28 14.87
CA SER A 70 -1.93 7.17 14.72
C SER A 70 -3.28 6.45 14.75
N ARG A 71 -3.30 5.12 14.69
CA ARG A 71 -4.50 4.26 14.67
C ARG A 71 -5.41 4.61 13.50
N GLY A 72 -4.80 4.86 12.35
CA GLY A 72 -5.49 5.36 11.17
C GLY A 72 -4.83 4.88 9.88
N TRP A 73 -5.57 5.07 8.79
CA TRP A 73 -5.02 4.84 7.46
C TRP A 73 -4.18 6.03 7.05
N VAL A 74 -2.93 5.75 6.68
CA VAL A 74 -2.01 6.74 6.11
C VAL A 74 -1.77 6.39 4.65
N ILE A 75 -1.81 7.41 3.79
CA ILE A 75 -1.52 7.24 2.36
C ILE A 75 -0.03 6.93 2.17
N ASP A 76 0.24 5.86 1.46
CA ASP A 76 1.55 5.55 0.90
C ASP A 76 1.75 6.32 -0.41
N LEU A 77 2.23 7.56 -0.27
CA LEU A 77 2.50 8.43 -1.42
C LEU A 77 3.52 7.81 -2.39
N GLY A 78 4.48 7.03 -1.90
CA GLY A 78 5.47 6.37 -2.73
C GLY A 78 4.83 5.33 -3.64
N GLN A 79 3.96 4.49 -3.09
CA GLN A 79 3.20 3.49 -3.84
C GLN A 79 2.22 4.15 -4.82
N ALA A 80 1.50 5.19 -4.39
CA ALA A 80 0.57 5.93 -5.23
C ALA A 80 1.28 6.55 -6.45
N TRP A 81 2.39 7.28 -6.23
CA TRP A 81 3.18 7.85 -7.32
C TRP A 81 3.87 6.80 -8.21
N SER A 82 4.19 5.62 -7.66
CA SER A 82 4.68 4.50 -8.46
C SER A 82 3.63 4.03 -9.47
N ALA A 83 2.37 3.87 -9.03
CA ALA A 83 1.27 3.48 -9.90
C ALA A 83 0.98 4.53 -10.98
N VAL A 84 1.01 5.82 -10.63
CA VAL A 84 0.86 6.91 -11.61
C VAL A 84 1.96 6.88 -12.67
N ARG A 85 3.22 6.70 -12.28
CA ARG A 85 4.33 6.61 -13.23
C ARG A 85 4.22 5.38 -14.14
N ALA A 86 3.81 4.23 -13.61
CA ALA A 86 3.58 3.04 -14.43
C ALA A 86 2.49 3.27 -15.48
N GLU A 87 1.38 3.92 -15.12
CA GLU A 87 0.30 4.25 -16.05
C GLU A 87 0.73 5.28 -17.10
N ARG A 88 1.53 6.29 -16.71
CA ARG A 88 2.15 7.24 -17.63
C ARG A 88 3.00 6.54 -18.67
N ASP A 89 3.90 5.67 -18.21
CA ASP A 89 4.85 4.98 -19.08
C ASP A 89 4.10 4.03 -20.04
N ARG A 90 3.03 3.37 -19.57
CA ARG A 90 2.12 2.58 -20.42
C ARG A 90 1.47 3.42 -21.52
N ARG A 91 0.99 4.63 -21.21
CA ARG A 91 0.37 5.53 -22.20
C ARG A 91 1.37 6.12 -23.19
N LEU A 92 2.58 6.43 -22.73
CA LEU A 92 3.67 6.87 -23.61
C LEU A 92 4.05 5.76 -24.59
N ALA A 93 4.23 4.53 -24.10
CA ALA A 93 4.53 3.37 -24.93
C ALA A 93 3.44 3.12 -25.99
N ALA A 94 2.16 3.25 -25.61
CA ALA A 94 1.03 3.08 -26.52
C ALA A 94 1.01 4.08 -27.70
N CYS A 95 1.72 5.21 -27.60
CA CYS A 95 1.80 6.22 -28.66
C CYS A 95 3.22 6.38 -29.24
N ASP A 96 4.15 5.46 -28.94
CA ASP A 96 5.50 5.50 -29.52
C ASP A 96 5.50 5.28 -31.04
N TRP A 97 4.50 4.55 -31.56
CA TRP A 97 4.30 4.37 -33.01
C TRP A 97 4.23 5.70 -33.77
N VAL A 98 3.71 6.77 -33.14
CA VAL A 98 3.59 8.09 -33.78
C VAL A 98 4.98 8.69 -34.03
N THR A 99 5.89 8.53 -33.06
CA THR A 99 7.26 9.01 -33.20
C THR A 99 8.04 8.15 -34.20
N LEU A 100 7.83 6.84 -34.18
CA LEU A 100 8.43 5.92 -35.15
C LEU A 100 8.00 6.25 -36.59
N ARG A 101 6.70 6.42 -36.83
CA ARG A 101 6.16 6.81 -38.14
C ARG A 101 6.78 8.10 -38.65
N ALA A 102 6.89 9.12 -37.80
CA ALA A 102 7.50 10.40 -38.15
C ALA A 102 8.97 10.23 -38.57
N GLN A 103 9.73 9.40 -37.86
CA GLN A 103 11.12 9.09 -38.22
C GLN A 103 11.23 8.35 -39.55
N GLU A 104 10.38 7.36 -39.80
CA GLU A 104 10.42 6.54 -41.03
C GLU A 104 9.98 7.31 -42.28
N THR A 105 8.97 8.19 -42.14
CA THR A 105 8.42 8.97 -43.26
C THR A 105 9.18 10.28 -43.51
N GLY A 106 9.99 10.73 -42.54
CA GLY A 106 10.59 12.06 -42.54
C GLY A 106 9.59 13.20 -42.28
N GLU A 107 8.33 12.88 -42.02
CA GLU A 107 7.30 13.85 -41.64
C GLU A 107 7.39 14.19 -40.15
N PRO A 108 7.09 15.43 -39.74
CA PRO A 108 7.07 15.79 -38.33
C PRO A 108 5.95 15.07 -37.57
N VAL A 109 6.17 14.82 -36.27
CA VAL A 109 5.13 14.32 -35.37
C VAL A 109 3.96 15.32 -35.35
N PRO A 110 2.70 14.87 -35.52
CA PRO A 110 1.56 15.78 -35.49
C PRO A 110 1.48 16.55 -34.16
N ALA A 111 1.20 17.85 -34.23
CA ALA A 111 1.17 18.73 -33.06
C ALA A 111 0.25 18.23 -31.91
N PRO A 112 -0.95 17.67 -32.17
CA PRO A 112 -1.79 17.11 -31.11
C PRO A 112 -1.13 15.96 -30.34
N TRP A 113 -0.36 15.11 -31.05
CA TRP A 113 0.37 14.00 -30.44
C TRP A 113 1.58 14.47 -29.63
N LEU A 114 2.26 15.53 -30.09
CA LEU A 114 3.34 16.15 -29.33
C LEU A 114 2.81 16.73 -28.01
N ALA A 115 1.71 17.49 -28.07
CA ALA A 115 1.05 18.05 -26.90
C ALA A 115 0.56 16.96 -25.92
N TYR A 116 -0.06 15.90 -26.43
CA TYR A 116 -0.50 14.76 -25.62
C TYR A 116 0.67 14.07 -24.91
N ARG A 117 1.77 13.79 -25.62
CA ARG A 117 2.96 13.16 -25.04
C ARG A 117 3.63 14.06 -24.00
N GLN A 118 3.63 15.38 -24.20
CA GLN A 118 4.14 16.32 -23.21
C GLN A 118 3.26 16.33 -21.95
N ALA A 119 1.94 16.44 -22.10
CA ALA A 119 1.00 16.39 -20.98
C ALA A 119 1.10 15.10 -20.16
N LEU A 120 1.42 13.96 -20.79
CA LEU A 120 1.73 12.72 -20.07
C LEU A 120 3.02 12.83 -19.24
N ARG A 121 4.07 13.47 -19.76
CA ARG A 121 5.33 13.64 -19.01
C ARG A 121 5.17 14.54 -17.79
N ASP A 122 4.30 15.54 -17.92
CA ASP A 122 4.01 16.52 -16.87
C ASP A 122 3.01 15.99 -15.82
N ILE A 123 2.56 14.72 -15.92
CA ILE A 123 1.57 14.14 -15.00
C ILE A 123 2.02 14.14 -13.53
N SER A 124 3.33 14.07 -13.28
CA SER A 124 3.91 14.07 -11.94
C SER A 124 3.92 15.45 -11.28
N ASP A 125 3.57 16.50 -12.01
CA ASP A 125 3.47 17.85 -11.48
C ASP A 125 2.09 18.14 -10.87
N GLN A 126 1.14 17.21 -11.03
CA GLN A 126 -0.15 17.29 -10.36
C GLN A 126 0.01 17.08 -8.85
N PRO A 127 -0.84 17.71 -8.02
CA PRO A 127 -0.63 17.73 -6.57
C PRO A 127 -1.01 16.42 -5.88
N ASP A 128 -1.90 15.61 -6.47
CA ASP A 128 -2.50 14.45 -5.82
C ASP A 128 -2.44 13.19 -6.69
N PRO A 129 -1.69 12.15 -6.28
CA PRO A 129 -1.60 10.90 -7.03
C PRO A 129 -2.89 10.06 -7.00
N LEU A 130 -3.85 10.37 -6.11
CA LEU A 130 -5.15 9.69 -6.04
C LEU A 130 -6.19 10.29 -6.99
N THR A 131 -5.96 11.51 -7.46
CA THR A 131 -6.91 12.28 -8.28
C THR A 131 -6.25 12.80 -9.56
N ILE A 132 -5.46 11.95 -10.23
CA ILE A 132 -4.76 12.33 -11.46
C ILE A 132 -5.75 12.52 -12.63
N VAL A 133 -5.69 13.70 -13.25
CA VAL A 133 -6.41 14.00 -14.49
C VAL A 133 -5.52 13.63 -15.67
N TRP A 134 -5.93 12.62 -16.43
CA TRP A 134 -5.18 12.17 -17.60
C TRP A 134 -5.60 12.89 -18.88
N PRO A 135 -4.66 13.26 -19.76
CA PRO A 135 -5.02 13.81 -21.06
C PRO A 135 -5.75 12.77 -21.92
N THR A 136 -6.62 13.23 -22.81
CA THR A 136 -7.31 12.39 -23.79
C THR A 136 -6.44 12.22 -25.03
N PRO A 137 -6.27 10.99 -25.54
CA PRO A 137 -5.52 10.78 -26.78
C PRO A 137 -6.20 11.49 -27.96
N PRO A 138 -5.41 12.07 -28.89
CA PRO A 138 -5.94 12.61 -30.15
C PRO A 138 -6.61 11.52 -31.00
N ALA A 139 -7.51 11.94 -31.89
CA ALA A 139 -8.11 11.08 -32.92
C ALA A 139 -7.12 10.70 -34.03
#